data_AF-A0A438CUH0-F1
#
_entry.id   AF-A0A438CUH0-F1
#
_cell.length_a   1.000
_cell.length_b   1.000
_cell.length_c   1.000
_cell.angle_alpha   90.00
_cell.angle_beta   90.00
_cell.angle_gamma   90.00
#
_symmetry.space_group_name_H-M   'P 1'
#
loop_
_entity.id
_entity.type
_entity.pdbx_description
1 polymer ?
#
loop_
_entity_poly.entity_id
_entity_poly.type
_entity_poly.pdbx_seq_one_letter_code
_entity_poly.pdbx_strand_id
1 'polypeptide(L)' 'MECQDAKYVFIPYNPDFHWVLVVIEPRKMIVHYLNPLHHKPCEDLKDIVNM' A
#
# COMPACT_ATOMS: atom_id res chain seq x y z
N MET A 1 8.48 19.54 16.58
CA MET A 1 8.34 18.09 16.35
C MET A 1 8.48 17.91 14.85
N GLU A 2 9.70 17.62 14.36
CA GLU A 2 9.88 17.29 12.94
C GLU A 2 9.18 15.96 12.69
N CYS A 3 8.15 15.97 11.86
CA CYS A 3 7.61 14.74 11.31
C CYS A 3 8.72 14.19 10.41
N GLN A 4 9.49 13.21 10.89
CA GLN A 4 10.50 12.56 10.07
C GLN A 4 9.80 12.01 8.83
N ASP A 5 10.27 12.39 7.64
CA ASP A 5 9.78 11.83 6.38
C ASP A 5 9.78 10.30 6.47
N ALA A 6 8.60 9.69 6.51
CA ALA A 6 8.50 8.24 6.53
C ALA A 6 9.08 7.69 5.23
N LYS A 7 10.13 6.88 5.33
CA LYS A 7 10.73 6.18 4.17
C LYS A 7 9.73 5.22 3.55
N TYR A 8 8.95 4.53 4.40
CA TYR A 8 7.91 3.59 4.00
C TYR A 8 6.71 3.73 4.93
N VAL A 9 5.51 3.58 4.38
CA VAL A 9 4.25 3.45 5.13
C VAL A 9 3.69 2.06 4.89
N PHE A 10 3.43 1.31 5.96
CA PHE A 10 2.91 -0.05 5.92
C PHE A 10 1.43 -0.05 6.27
N ILE A 11 0.58 -0.50 5.35
CA ILE A 11 -0.87 -0.53 5.51
C ILE A 11 -1.34 -1.99 5.38
N PRO A 12 -1.75 -2.63 6.48
CA PRO A 12 -2.42 -3.91 6.39
C PRO A 12 -3.81 -3.70 5.77
N TYR A 13 -4.11 -4.43 4.70
CA TYR A 13 -5.37 -4.34 3.97
C TYR A 13 -6.02 -5.73 3.91
N ASN A 14 -7.32 -5.82 4.14
CA ASN A 14 -8.05 -7.09 4.23
C ASN A 14 -9.34 -7.07 3.39
N PRO A 15 -9.22 -7.20 2.07
CA PRO A 15 -10.37 -7.44 1.22
C PRO A 15 -10.90 -8.85 1.48
N ASP A 16 -12.19 -8.98 1.77
CA ASP A 16 -12.91 -10.26 1.80
C ASP A 16 -12.22 -11.39 2.58
N PHE A 17 -11.69 -11.07 3.77
CA PHE A 17 -11.01 -12.00 4.68
C PHE A 17 -9.65 -12.53 4.21
N HIS A 18 -9.01 -11.88 3.23
CA HIS A 18 -7.66 -12.16 2.79
C HIS A 18 -6.70 -11.01 3.12
N TRP A 19 -5.75 -11.22 4.03
CA TRP A 19 -4.77 -10.19 4.38
C TRP A 19 -3.69 -10.01 3.32
N VAL A 20 -3.48 -8.76 2.94
CA VAL A 20 -2.37 -8.30 2.10
C VAL A 20 -1.67 -7.12 2.75
N LEU A 21 -0.47 -6.82 2.28
CA LEU A 21 0.31 -5.68 2.76
C LEU A 21 0.49 -4.66 1.63
N VAL A 22 0.01 -3.45 1.84
CA VAL A 22 0.27 -2.30 0.96
C VAL A 22 1.45 -1.53 1.55
N VAL A 23 2.47 -1.25 0.73
CA VAL A 23 3.64 -0.46 1.13
C VAL A 23 3.72 0.77 0.24
N ILE A 24 3.68 1.95 0.85
CA ILE A 24 3.88 3.22 0.14
C ILE A 24 5.33 3.65 0.34
N GLU A 25 6.03 3.96 -0.74
CA GLU A 25 7.34 4.64 -0.74
C GLU A 25 7.13 6.09 -1.24
N PRO A 26 6.82 7.06 -0.34
CA PRO A 26 6.33 8.38 -0.74
C PRO A 26 7.33 9.14 -1.61
N ARG A 27 8.63 8.99 -1.34
CA ARG A 27 9.69 9.67 -2.10
C ARG A 27 9.80 9.21 -3.56
N LYS A 28 9.38 7.99 -3.86
CA LYS A 28 9.38 7.46 -5.22
C LYS A 28 8.00 7.48 -5.88
N MET A 29 6.95 7.84 -5.13
CA MET A 29 5.56 7.71 -5.56
C MET A 29 5.23 6.29 -6.05
N ILE A 30 5.75 5.29 -5.32
CA ILE A 30 5.52 3.87 -5.62
C ILE A 30 4.62 3.28 -4.54
N VAL A 31 3.63 2.51 -4.98
CA VAL A 31 2.81 1.65 -4.12
C VAL A 31 3.10 0.19 -4.47
N HIS A 32 3.56 -0.57 -3.48
CA HIS A 32 3.76 -2.01 -3.60
C HIS A 32 2.56 -2.75 -3.01
N TYR A 33 2.01 -3.68 -3.77
CA TYR A 33 0.95 -4.58 -3.32
C TYR A 33 1.54 -5.97 -3.09
N LEU A 34 1.64 -6.38 -1.83
CA LEU A 34 2.21 -7.67 -1.44
C LEU A 34 1.07 -8.63 -1.12
N ASN A 35 0.80 -9.54 -2.05
CA ASN A 35 -0.25 -10.54 -1.94
C ASN A 35 0.34 -11.96 -2.02
N PRO A 36 0.25 -12.76 -0.93
CA PRO A 36 0.73 -14.14 -0.92
C PRO A 36 0.08 -15.06 -1.98
N LEU A 37 -1.12 -14.72 -2.43
CA LEU A 37 -1.86 -15.48 -3.45
C LEU A 37 -1.63 -14.96 -4.87
N HIS A 38 -0.77 -13.96 -5.05
CA HIS A 38 -0.45 -13.35 -6.35
C HIS A 38 -1.67 -12.83 -7.15
N HIS A 39 -2.83 -12.66 -6.52
CA HIS A 39 -3.96 -11.98 -7.17
C HIS A 39 -3.63 -10.51 -7.41
N LYS A 40 -4.32 -9.92 -8.39
CA LYS A 40 -4.22 -8.49 -8.70
C LYS A 40 -4.68 -7.64 -7.51
N PRO A 41 -4.21 -6.38 -7.40
CA PRO A 41 -4.73 -5.41 -6.44
C PRO A 41 -6.23 -5.17 -6.65
N CYS A 42 -6.94 -4.87 -5.56
CA CYS A 42 -8.33 -4.40 -5.63
C CYS A 42 -8.42 -3.02 -6.30
N GLU A 43 -9.56 -2.74 -6.93
CA GLU A 43 -9.77 -1.50 -7.70
C GLU A 43 -9.78 -0.25 -6.82
N ASP A 44 -10.24 -0.36 -5.56
CA ASP A 44 -10.21 0.71 -4.55
C ASP A 44 -8.79 1.20 -4.21
N LEU A 45 -7.78 0.33 -4.33
CA LEU A 45 -6.38 0.71 -4.11
C LEU A 45 -5.83 1.64 -5.20
N LYS A 46 -6.50 1.77 -6.35
CA LYS A 46 -6.07 2.70 -7.42
C LYS A 46 -6.19 4.16 -6.97
N ASP A 47 -7.14 4.47 -6.10
CA ASP A 47 -7.35 5.83 -5.61
C ASP A 47 -6.21 6.30 -4.69
N ILE A 48 -5.49 5.36 -4.06
CA ILE A 48 -4.28 5.66 -3.26
C ILE A 48 -3.12 6.11 -4.17
N VAL A 49 -3.06 5.58 -5.40
CA VAL A 49 -2.01 5.91 -6.38
C VAL A 49 -2.28 7.25 -7.07
N ASN A 50 -3.54 7.67 -7.16
CA ASN A 50 -3.97 8.88 -7.86
C ASN A 50 -3.92 10.16 -6.99
N MET A 51 -3.32 10.12 -5.80
CA MET A 51 -3.11 11.31 -4.95
C MET A 51 -2.01 12.25 -5.48
#